data_AF-A0A4U5USC8-F1
#
_entry.id   AF-A0A4U5USC8-F1
#
_cell.length_a   1.000
_cell.length_b   1.000
_cell.length_c   1.000
_cell.angle_alpha   90.00
_cell.angle_beta   90.00
_cell.angle_gamma   90.00
#
_symmetry.space_group_name_H-M   'P 1'
#
loop_
_entity.id
_entity.type
_entity.pdbx_description
1 polymer ?
#
loop_
_entity_poly.entity_id
_entity_poly.type
_entity_poly.pdbx_seq_one_letter_code
_entity_poly.pdbx_strand_id
1 'polypeptide(L)'
;MCSRVWFVTDRRISQEYPQLQILRALKERCADEDVEFRSLLMDQIVLTISEGQLGKYHTRSIGDKVTPVTSKNSAKSSAMAGLRVEQELVTSYPQVVVVRVPTPWVQSDSDITVLRHLEKMGCRLINRPQAILNCVNKFWTFQELAGHGVPLPDTFSYGK
;
A
#
# COMPACT_ATOMS: atom_id res chain seq x y z
N MET A 1 -4.30 22.00 4.32
CA MET A 1 -3.46 20.78 4.40
C MET A 1 -3.55 20.13 3.03
N CYS A 2 -2.43 19.95 2.31
CA CYS A 2 -2.47 19.28 1.02
C CYS A 2 -2.72 17.78 1.25
N SER A 3 -3.80 17.26 0.67
CA SER A 3 -4.10 15.83 0.68
C SER A 3 -3.15 15.13 -0.29
N ARG A 4 -2.64 13.96 0.07
CA ARG A 4 -1.76 13.17 -0.79
C ARG A 4 -2.35 11.80 -1.07
N VAL A 5 -2.30 11.44 -2.35
CA VAL A 5 -2.82 10.16 -2.85
C VAL A 5 -1.71 9.48 -3.64
N TRP A 6 -1.45 8.22 -3.29
CA TRP A 6 -0.57 7.37 -4.08
C TRP A 6 -1.38 6.35 -4.87
N PHE A 7 -1.08 6.21 -6.15
CA PHE A 7 -1.52 5.09 -6.96
C PHE A 7 -0.35 4.11 -7.09
N VAL A 8 -0.48 2.94 -6.48
CA VAL A 8 0.56 1.90 -6.49
C VAL A 8 0.09 0.75 -7.37
N THR A 9 0.86 0.46 -8.43
CA THR A 9 0.57 -0.64 -9.35
C THR A 9 1.77 -1.55 -9.55
N ASP A 10 1.53 -2.74 -10.05
CA ASP A 10 2.61 -3.61 -10.54
C ASP A 10 3.01 -3.23 -11.97
N ARG A 11 4.32 -3.33 -12.28
CA ARG A 11 4.88 -3.04 -13.61
C ARG A 11 4.21 -3.85 -14.71
N ARG A 12 3.90 -5.13 -14.44
CA ARG A 12 3.32 -6.09 -15.39
C ARG A 12 1.98 -5.66 -15.94
N ILE A 13 1.15 -5.03 -15.10
CA ILE A 13 -0.21 -4.61 -15.46
C ILE A 13 -0.36 -3.09 -15.61
N SER A 14 0.72 -2.33 -15.44
CA SER A 14 0.67 -0.86 -15.39
C SER A 14 0.16 -0.21 -16.69
N GLN A 15 0.34 -0.89 -17.82
CA GLN A 15 -0.08 -0.43 -19.15
C GLN A 15 -1.36 -1.11 -19.64
N GLU A 16 -1.99 -1.93 -18.82
CA GLU A 16 -3.18 -2.69 -19.21
C GLU A 16 -4.47 -1.90 -18.90
N TYR A 17 -5.57 -2.35 -19.51
CA TYR A 17 -6.91 -1.99 -19.08
C TYR A 17 -7.31 -2.88 -17.90
N PRO A 18 -7.92 -2.34 -16.82
CA PRO A 18 -8.39 -0.96 -16.64
C PRO A 18 -7.39 0.00 -15.97
N GLN A 19 -6.15 -0.42 -15.70
CA GLN A 19 -5.16 0.29 -14.88
C GLN A 19 -4.85 1.68 -15.44
N LEU A 20 -4.66 1.80 -16.75
CA LEU A 20 -4.43 3.09 -17.42
C LEU A 20 -5.61 4.06 -17.27
N GLN A 21 -6.85 3.56 -17.34
CA GLN A 21 -8.04 4.41 -17.21
C GLN A 21 -8.21 4.92 -15.79
N ILE A 22 -7.96 4.05 -14.81
CA ILE A 22 -7.96 4.43 -13.39
C ILE A 22 -6.88 5.49 -13.13
N LEU A 23 -5.66 5.27 -13.64
CA LEU A 23 -4.56 6.23 -13.48
C LEU A 23 -4.89 7.60 -14.08
N ARG A 24 -5.47 7.63 -15.29
CA ARG A 24 -5.89 8.87 -15.95
C ARG A 24 -6.96 9.60 -15.14
N ALA A 25 -8.03 8.90 -14.77
CA ALA A 25 -9.14 9.47 -14.01
C ALA A 25 -8.70 10.00 -12.63
N LEU A 26 -7.84 9.26 -11.93
CA LEU A 26 -7.29 9.71 -10.64
C LEU A 26 -6.40 10.94 -10.79
N LYS A 27 -5.53 10.97 -11.81
CA LYS A 27 -4.67 12.14 -12.07
C LYS A 27 -5.47 13.39 -12.36
N GLU A 28 -6.47 13.29 -13.25
CA GLU A 28 -7.36 14.40 -13.59
C GLU A 28 -8.09 14.90 -12.36
N ARG A 29 -8.72 14.01 -11.59
CA ARG A 29 -9.46 14.39 -10.40
C ARG A 29 -8.61 14.99 -9.30
N CYS A 30 -7.39 14.48 -9.09
CA CYS A 30 -6.47 15.04 -8.10
C CYS A 30 -5.96 16.43 -8.51
N ALA A 31 -5.78 16.69 -9.81
CA ALA A 31 -5.41 18.01 -10.30
C ALA A 31 -6.52 19.04 -10.06
N ASP A 32 -7.79 18.67 -10.28
CA ASP A 32 -8.94 19.53 -10.02
C ASP A 32 -9.11 19.90 -8.54
N GLU A 33 -8.74 18.98 -7.63
CA GLU A 33 -8.92 19.14 -6.18
C GLU A 33 -7.66 19.59 -5.42
N ASP A 34 -6.58 19.96 -6.12
CA ASP A 34 -5.27 20.36 -5.55
C ASP A 34 -4.70 19.30 -4.57
N VAL A 35 -4.77 18.03 -5.00
CA VAL A 35 -4.28 16.86 -4.27
C VAL A 35 -2.92 16.44 -4.82
N GLU A 36 -1.93 16.28 -3.95
CA GLU A 36 -0.60 15.78 -4.32
C GLU A 36 -0.70 14.31 -4.74
N PHE A 37 -0.61 14.06 -6.04
CA PHE A 37 -0.75 12.72 -6.62
C PHE A 37 0.61 12.14 -7.03
N ARG A 38 0.90 10.92 -6.58
CA ARG A 38 2.08 10.16 -7.05
C ARG A 38 1.66 8.80 -7.60
N SER A 39 2.11 8.47 -8.81
CA SER A 39 1.97 7.13 -9.39
C SER A 39 3.27 6.36 -9.19
N LEU A 40 3.18 5.20 -8.56
CA LEU A 40 4.32 4.37 -8.18
C LEU A 40 4.15 2.94 -8.66
N LEU A 41 5.26 2.34 -9.01
CA LEU A 41 5.37 0.90 -9.19
C LEU A 41 5.76 0.25 -7.86
N MET A 42 5.27 -0.96 -7.60
CA MET A 42 5.59 -1.69 -6.37
C MET A 42 7.11 -1.88 -6.19
N ASP A 43 7.85 -2.12 -7.29
CA ASP A 43 9.31 -2.31 -7.30
C ASP A 43 10.12 -1.03 -7.04
N GLN A 44 9.48 0.15 -7.09
CA GLN A 44 10.10 1.42 -6.72
C GLN A 44 10.08 1.65 -5.22
N ILE A 45 9.25 0.91 -4.48
CA ILE A 45 9.06 1.08 -3.04
C ILE A 45 9.95 0.08 -2.30
N VAL A 46 10.83 0.58 -1.44
CA VAL A 46 11.77 -0.23 -0.67
C VAL A 46 11.58 0.04 0.81
N LEU A 47 11.51 -1.04 1.59
CA LEU A 47 11.57 -0.98 3.05
C LEU A 47 12.95 -1.39 3.51
N THR A 48 13.60 -0.54 4.29
CA THR A 48 14.93 -0.84 4.83
C THR A 48 14.91 -0.89 6.35
N ILE A 49 15.54 -1.93 6.89
CA ILE A 49 15.94 -2.04 8.30
C ILE A 49 17.46 -1.86 8.31
N SER A 50 17.98 -0.90 9.07
CA SER A 50 19.42 -0.74 9.28
C SER A 50 19.72 -0.68 10.76
N GLU A 51 20.80 -1.32 11.20
CA GLU A 51 21.19 -1.38 12.62
C GLU A 51 20.05 -1.91 13.53
N GLY A 52 19.24 -2.85 13.02
CA GLY A 52 18.09 -3.40 13.74
C GLY A 52 16.90 -2.43 13.88
N GLN A 53 16.97 -1.25 13.25
CA GLN A 53 15.92 -0.25 13.28
C GLN A 53 15.24 -0.16 11.90
N LEU A 54 13.92 -0.34 11.87
CA LEU A 54 13.09 0.15 10.78
C LEU A 54 13.05 1.69 10.94
N GLY A 55 13.53 2.45 9.96
CA GLY A 55 13.95 3.85 10.16
C GLY A 55 12.92 4.70 10.90
N LYS A 56 13.37 5.34 11.99
CA LYS A 56 12.56 6.02 13.02
C LYS A 56 11.05 6.09 12.74
N TYR A 57 10.38 4.99 13.08
CA TYR A 57 8.95 4.94 13.37
C TYR A 57 8.79 5.07 14.89
N HIS A 58 8.26 6.19 15.40
CA HIS A 58 7.79 6.25 16.78
C HIS A 58 6.34 6.73 16.78
N THR A 59 5.42 5.78 16.65
CA THR A 59 4.07 5.93 17.19
C THR A 59 4.14 5.85 18.71
N ARG A 60 3.85 6.94 19.42
CA ARG A 60 3.46 6.86 20.82
C ARG A 60 1.95 7.05 20.89
N SER A 61 1.23 6.02 21.31
CA SER A 61 -0.13 6.21 21.80
C SER A 61 -0.04 6.97 23.13
N ILE A 62 -0.86 8.01 23.26
CA ILE A 62 -1.57 8.52 24.45
C ILE A 62 -2.06 9.94 24.10
N GLY A 63 -3.36 10.10 23.85
CA GLY A 63 -4.08 11.38 23.86
C GLY A 63 -3.89 12.33 22.66
N ASP A 64 -4.77 12.22 21.66
CA ASP A 64 -5.43 13.24 20.82
C ASP A 64 -4.71 14.51 20.29
N LYS A 65 -3.38 14.61 20.24
CA LYS A 65 -2.72 15.66 19.43
C LYS A 65 -1.50 15.13 18.67
N VAL A 66 -1.60 15.08 17.34
CA VAL A 66 -0.50 14.75 16.42
C VAL A 66 0.27 16.02 16.11
N THR A 67 1.49 16.14 16.64
CA THR A 67 2.45 17.17 16.20
C THR A 67 3.81 16.53 15.92
N PRO A 68 4.46 16.82 14.78
CA PRO A 68 5.80 16.32 14.49
C PRO A 68 6.83 17.00 15.39
N VAL A 69 7.69 16.23 16.06
CA VAL A 69 8.83 16.74 16.83
C VAL A 69 10.12 16.22 16.21
N THR A 70 10.94 17.13 15.71
CA THR A 70 12.32 16.87 15.26
C THR A 70 13.24 16.78 16.47
N SER A 71 13.64 15.56 16.86
CA SER A 71 14.71 15.40 17.85
C SER A 71 16.06 15.69 17.18
N LYS A 72 16.60 16.88 17.49
CA LYS A 72 18.01 17.22 17.30
C LYS A 72 18.80 16.36 18.28
N ASN A 73 19.40 15.24 17.85
CA ASN A 73 20.67 14.73 18.38
C ASN A 73 21.13 13.43 17.67
N SER A 74 22.46 13.35 17.52
CA SER A 74 23.32 12.30 16.94
C SER A 74 23.42 12.26 15.40
N ALA A 75 24.19 13.21 14.87
CA ALA A 75 24.89 13.06 13.61
C ALA A 75 25.96 11.95 13.76
N LYS A 76 25.68 10.75 13.21
CA LYS A 76 26.60 9.79 12.58
C LYS A 76 25.82 8.48 12.26
N SER A 77 25.89 8.05 10.99
CA SER A 77 25.35 6.83 10.31
C SER A 77 23.84 6.51 10.21
N SER A 78 22.91 7.19 10.90
CA SER A 78 21.47 6.81 10.90
C SER A 78 20.64 7.10 9.60
N ALA A 79 21.25 7.24 8.42
CA ALA A 79 20.60 7.84 7.24
C ALA A 79 19.84 6.88 6.29
N MET A 80 19.85 5.56 6.54
CA MET A 80 19.42 4.59 5.50
C MET A 80 18.17 3.77 5.81
N ALA A 81 17.68 3.72 7.04
CA ALA A 81 16.47 2.95 7.35
C ALA A 81 15.19 3.74 7.04
N GLY A 82 14.13 3.05 6.62
CA GLY A 82 12.79 3.62 6.39
C GLY A 82 12.13 3.21 5.07
N LEU A 83 10.96 3.76 4.79
CA LEU A 83 10.30 3.66 3.49
C LEU A 83 11.03 4.55 2.49
N ARG A 84 11.42 3.99 1.35
CA ARG A 84 12.05 4.71 0.25
C ARG A 84 11.25 4.52 -1.03
N VAL A 85 11.24 5.55 -1.87
CA VAL A 85 10.71 5.48 -3.22
C VAL A 85 11.80 5.96 -4.16
N GLU A 86 12.17 5.14 -5.15
CA GLU A 86 13.24 5.47 -6.10
C GLU A 86 14.55 5.86 -5.40
N GLN A 87 14.88 5.15 -4.32
CA GLN A 87 16.04 5.44 -3.46
C GLN A 87 15.97 6.74 -2.66
N GLU A 88 14.89 7.51 -2.72
CA GLU A 88 14.68 8.69 -1.88
C GLU A 88 13.92 8.34 -0.61
N LEU A 89 14.31 8.93 0.53
CA LEU A 89 13.63 8.70 1.80
C LEU A 89 12.26 9.38 1.82
N VAL A 90 11.21 8.62 2.12
CA VAL A 90 9.88 9.16 2.30
C VAL A 90 9.77 9.77 3.69
N THR A 91 9.68 11.09 3.76
CA THR A 91 9.47 11.84 5.02
C THR A 91 8.00 12.15 5.29
N SER A 92 7.15 11.98 4.28
CA SER A 92 5.75 12.38 4.25
C SER A 92 4.91 11.29 3.60
N TYR A 93 4.07 10.64 4.41
CA TYR A 93 3.24 9.53 3.96
C TYR A 93 1.96 10.03 3.27
N PRO A 94 1.40 9.24 2.34
CA PRO A 94 0.10 9.52 1.74
C PRO A 94 -1.04 9.25 2.72
N GLN A 95 -2.13 10.00 2.62
CA GLN A 95 -3.35 9.74 3.37
C GLN A 95 -4.09 8.53 2.80
N VAL A 96 -4.07 8.37 1.48
CA VAL A 96 -4.73 7.28 0.75
C VAL A 96 -3.77 6.64 -0.24
N VAL A 97 -3.79 5.32 -0.30
CA VAL A 97 -3.05 4.53 -1.28
C VAL A 97 -4.02 3.67 -2.06
N VAL A 98 -4.16 3.94 -3.35
CA VAL A 98 -4.92 3.12 -4.29
C VAL A 98 -4.00 2.03 -4.83
N VAL A 99 -4.30 0.78 -4.51
CA VAL A 99 -3.45 -0.39 -4.78
C VAL A 99 -4.06 -1.21 -5.92
N ARG A 100 -3.27 -1.43 -6.98
CA ARG A 100 -3.61 -2.27 -8.13
C ARG A 100 -2.48 -3.25 -8.41
N VAL A 101 -2.54 -4.42 -7.79
CA VAL A 101 -1.57 -5.50 -8.00
C VAL A 101 -2.27 -6.73 -8.60
N PRO A 102 -1.59 -7.51 -9.45
CA PRO A 102 -2.17 -8.69 -10.07
C PRO A 102 -2.30 -9.82 -9.04
N THR A 103 -3.52 -10.20 -8.68
CA THR A 103 -3.79 -11.23 -7.67
C THR A 103 -3.12 -12.59 -7.91
N PRO A 104 -2.91 -13.11 -9.15
CA PRO A 104 -2.23 -14.39 -9.35
C PRO A 104 -0.76 -14.38 -8.94
N TRP A 105 -0.15 -13.19 -8.86
CA TRP A 105 1.28 -13.01 -8.64
C TRP A 105 1.63 -12.29 -7.35
N VAL A 106 0.64 -12.00 -6.50
CA VAL A 106 0.85 -11.54 -5.11
C VAL A 106 1.34 -12.71 -4.23
N GLN A 107 2.18 -13.58 -4.80
CA GLN A 107 2.81 -14.70 -4.12
C GLN A 107 4.13 -14.29 -3.46
N SER A 108 4.66 -13.10 -3.78
CA SER A 108 5.80 -12.55 -3.07
C SER A 108 5.32 -11.85 -1.80
N ASP A 109 5.77 -12.35 -0.64
CA ASP A 109 5.60 -11.70 0.66
C ASP A 109 6.03 -10.21 0.63
N SER A 110 6.87 -9.80 -0.33
CA SER A 110 7.35 -8.44 -0.51
C SER A 110 6.22 -7.42 -0.69
N ASP A 111 5.27 -7.67 -1.58
CA ASP A 111 4.25 -6.69 -1.95
C ASP A 111 3.31 -6.47 -0.76
N ILE A 112 2.89 -7.57 -0.15
CA ILE A 112 2.08 -7.54 1.06
C ILE A 112 2.84 -6.89 2.22
N THR A 113 4.16 -7.09 2.34
CA THR A 113 4.98 -6.45 3.37
C THR A 113 4.98 -4.94 3.21
N VAL A 114 5.16 -4.43 1.99
CA VAL A 114 5.09 -2.98 1.69
C VAL A 114 3.70 -2.43 2.03
N LEU A 115 2.63 -3.11 1.59
CA LEU A 115 1.27 -2.66 1.80
C LEU A 115 0.87 -2.68 3.29
N ARG A 116 1.23 -3.73 4.03
CA ARG A 116 1.02 -3.81 5.49
C ARG A 116 1.79 -2.72 6.22
N HIS A 117 2.99 -2.40 5.75
CA HIS A 117 3.76 -1.30 6.32
C HIS A 117 3.05 0.04 6.12
N LEU A 118 2.59 0.36 4.90
CA LEU A 118 1.82 1.58 4.63
C LEU A 118 0.54 1.66 5.47
N GLU A 119 -0.18 0.55 5.64
CA GLU A 119 -1.36 0.48 6.51
C GLU A 119 -1.00 0.75 7.98
N LYS A 120 0.09 0.17 8.48
CA LYS A 120 0.61 0.41 9.83
C LYS A 120 1.05 1.87 10.03
N MET A 121 1.44 2.55 8.96
CA MET A 121 1.75 3.99 8.96
C MET A 121 0.53 4.90 8.96
N GLY A 122 -0.67 4.33 9.03
CA GLY A 122 -1.93 5.09 9.05
C GLY A 122 -2.43 5.47 7.66
N CYS A 123 -1.80 4.97 6.59
CA CYS A 123 -2.30 5.18 5.24
C CYS A 123 -3.59 4.36 5.04
N ARG A 124 -4.62 4.95 4.43
CA ARG A 124 -5.83 4.22 4.05
C ARG A 124 -5.60 3.51 2.71
N LEU A 125 -5.55 2.19 2.72
CA LEU A 125 -5.34 1.39 1.50
C LEU A 125 -6.67 1.00 0.83
N ILE A 126 -6.71 1.12 -0.50
CA ILE A 126 -7.83 0.75 -1.37
C ILE A 126 -7.27 -0.03 -2.57
N ASN A 127 -7.21 -1.36 -2.59
CA ASN A 127 -7.70 -2.32 -1.61
C ASN A 127 -6.69 -2.58 -0.50
N ARG A 128 -7.19 -3.00 0.68
CA ARG A 128 -6.34 -3.42 1.81
C ARG A 128 -5.57 -4.72 1.49
N PRO A 129 -4.42 -4.96 2.13
CA PRO A 129 -3.63 -6.18 1.92
C PRO A 129 -4.45 -7.46 2.15
N GLN A 130 -5.26 -7.50 3.20
CA GLN A 130 -6.09 -8.66 3.52
C GLN A 130 -7.17 -8.91 2.45
N ALA A 131 -7.80 -7.84 1.94
CA ALA A 131 -8.80 -7.97 0.88
C ALA A 131 -8.16 -8.49 -0.42
N ILE A 132 -6.93 -8.05 -0.74
CA ILE A 132 -6.18 -8.57 -1.88
C ILE A 132 -5.93 -10.07 -1.72
N LEU A 133 -5.46 -10.50 -0.54
CA LEU A 133 -5.19 -11.92 -0.24
C LEU A 133 -6.44 -12.79 -0.34
N ASN A 134 -7.57 -12.34 0.21
CA ASN A 134 -8.84 -13.06 0.12
C ASN A 134 -9.30 -13.27 -1.33
N CYS A 135 -8.96 -12.34 -2.23
CA CYS A 135 -9.29 -12.38 -3.64
C CYS A 135 -8.27 -13.15 -4.51
N VAL A 136 -7.17 -13.66 -3.93
CA VAL A 136 -6.21 -14.51 -4.66
C VAL A 136 -6.84 -15.86 -4.99
N ASN A 137 -7.53 -16.46 -4.01
CA ASN A 137 -8.20 -17.73 -4.17
C ASN A 137 -9.70 -17.52 -4.44
N LYS A 138 -10.14 -17.81 -5.65
CA LYS A 138 -11.55 -17.70 -6.05
C LYS A 138 -12.48 -18.56 -5.18
N PHE A 139 -12.03 -19.75 -4.81
CA PHE A 139 -12.82 -20.64 -3.97
C PHE A 139 -12.92 -20.11 -2.54
N TRP A 140 -11.86 -19.46 -2.03
CA TRP A 140 -11.94 -18.73 -0.76
C TRP A 140 -12.96 -17.59 -0.83
N THR A 141 -12.96 -16.82 -1.91
CA THR A 141 -13.98 -15.78 -2.13
C THR A 141 -15.39 -16.36 -2.11
N PHE A 142 -15.60 -17.54 -2.71
CA PHE A 142 -16.89 -18.23 -2.66
C PHE A 142 -17.26 -18.65 -1.23
N GLN A 143 -16.31 -19.16 -0.45
CA GLN A 143 -16.56 -19.52 0.95
C GLN A 143 -17.01 -18.30 1.79
N GLU A 144 -16.35 -17.15 1.61
CA GLU A 144 -16.75 -15.90 2.27
C GLU A 144 -18.18 -15.47 1.87
N LEU A 145 -18.49 -15.50 0.57
CA LEU A 145 -19.83 -15.15 0.06
C LEU A 145 -20.92 -16.10 0.58
N ALA A 146 -20.64 -17.41 0.61
CA ALA A 146 -21.54 -18.41 1.16
C ALA A 146 -21.79 -18.19 2.66
N GLY A 147 -20.74 -17.84 3.42
CA GLY A 147 -20.84 -17.49 4.84
C GLY A 147 -21.76 -16.29 5.12
N HIS A 148 -21.98 -15.44 4.12
CA HIS A 148 -22.92 -14.32 4.16
C HIS A 148 -24.29 -14.61 3.49
N GLY A 149 -24.57 -15.86 3.14
CA GLY A 149 -25.86 -16.27 2.58
C GLY A 149 -26.07 -15.90 1.11
N VAL A 150 -25.00 -15.56 0.39
CA VAL A 150 -25.08 -15.31 -1.06
C VAL A 150 -25.21 -16.65 -1.79
N PRO A 151 -26.21 -16.84 -2.67
CA PRO A 151 -26.34 -18.08 -3.44
C PRO A 151 -25.22 -18.19 -4.47
N LEU A 152 -24.59 -19.37 -4.53
CA LEU A 152 -23.45 -19.65 -5.40
C LEU A 152 -23.74 -20.86 -6.30
N PRO A 153 -23.12 -20.93 -7.49
CA PRO A 153 -23.21 -22.10 -8.35
C PRO A 153 -22.49 -23.31 -7.74
N ASP A 154 -22.96 -24.51 -8.06
CA ASP A 154 -22.26 -25.75 -7.74
C ASP A 154 -20.83 -25.70 -8.30
N THR A 155 -19.86 -25.73 -7.40
CA THR A 155 -18.45 -25.54 -7.73
C THR A 155 -17.60 -26.55 -6.99
N PHE A 156 -16.75 -27.28 -7.70
CA PHE A 156 -15.78 -28.20 -7.13
C PHE A 156 -14.38 -27.58 -7.21
N SER A 157 -13.60 -27.70 -6.12
CA SER A 157 -12.18 -27.35 -6.09
C SER A 157 -11.38 -28.56 -5.63
N TYR A 158 -10.26 -28.84 -6.30
CA TYR A 158 -9.39 -29.98 -6.01
C TYR A 158 -8.09 -29.48 -5.37
N GLY A 159 -7.67 -30.05 -4.25
CA GLY A 159 -6.45 -29.66 -3.53
C GLY A 159 -5.18 -30.32 -4.07
N LYS A 160 -4.94 -30.24 -5.38
CA LYS A 160 -3.71 -30.73 -6.03
C LYS A 160 -2.64 -29.66 -6.11
#